data_AF-A0A519FA03-F1
#
_entry.id   AF-A0A519FA03-F1
#
_cell.length_a   1.000
_cell.length_b   1.000
_cell.length_c   1.000
_cell.angle_alpha   90.00
_cell.angle_beta   90.00
_cell.angle_gamma   90.00
#
_symmetry.space_group_name_H-M   'P 1'
#
loop_
_entity.id
_entity.type
_entity.pdbx_description
1 polymer ?
#
loop_
_entity_poly.entity_id
_entity_poly.type
_entity_poly.pdbx_seq_one_letter_code
_entity_poly.pdbx_strand_id
1 'polypeptide(L)' 'GLGGNESYPDLFQPFGGFPDGVKVENSYVTMPDLPGIGFEGKADLYEHMKALSA' A
#
# COMPACT_ATOMS: atom_id res chain seq x y z
N GLY A 1 1.61 20.75 0.75
CA GLY A 1 2.02 19.90 -0.38
C GLY A 1 0.77 19.40 -1.08
N LEU A 2 0.79 19.27 -2.40
CA LEU A 2 -0.29 18.60 -3.13
C LEU A 2 -0.27 17.13 -2.69
N GLY A 3 -1.28 16.71 -1.93
CA GLY A 3 -1.43 15.37 -1.38
C GLY A 3 -1.69 14.32 -2.45
N GLY A 4 -0.83 14.24 -3.47
CA GLY A 4 -0.85 13.16 -4.45
C GLY A 4 -0.50 11.87 -3.74
N ASN A 5 -1.46 10.96 -3.65
CA ASN A 5 -1.13 9.56 -3.43
C ASN A 5 -0.82 8.94 -4.80
N GLU A 6 0.18 8.08 -4.86
CA GLU A 6 0.44 7.25 -6.05
C GLU A 6 -0.43 5.98 -5.99
N SER A 7 -1.63 6.08 -5.41
CA SER A 7 -2.57 4.96 -5.30
C SER A 7 -3.50 4.98 -6.50
N TYR A 8 -3.07 4.31 -7.55
CA TYR A 8 -3.83 4.08 -8.77
C TYR A 8 -4.53 2.72 -8.67
N PRO A 9 -5.86 2.65 -8.52
CA PRO A 9 -6.55 1.37 -8.26
C PRO A 9 -6.16 0.25 -9.24
N ASP A 10 -6.05 0.61 -10.52
CA ASP A 10 -5.84 -0.37 -11.60
C ASP A 10 -4.46 -0.30 -12.26
N LEU A 11 -3.56 0.58 -11.80
CA LEU A 11 -2.25 0.77 -12.42
C LEU A 11 -1.12 0.45 -11.44
N PHE A 12 -0.04 -0.12 -11.98
CA PHE A 12 1.22 -0.38 -11.28
C PHE A 12 1.13 -1.37 -10.10
N GLN A 13 0.10 -2.20 -10.06
CA GLN A 13 0.04 -3.30 -9.09
C GLN A 13 1.26 -4.24 -9.26
N PRO A 14 1.86 -4.73 -8.15
CA PRO A 14 1.46 -4.53 -6.75
C PRO A 14 2.08 -3.29 -6.06
N PHE A 15 2.84 -2.43 -6.76
CA PHE A 15 3.72 -1.38 -6.23
C PHE A 15 3.03 -0.05 -5.87
N GLY A 16 1.71 -0.07 -5.69
CA GLY A 16 0.91 1.07 -5.24
C GLY A 16 -0.25 0.60 -4.36
N GLY A 17 -1.19 1.50 -4.09
CA GLY A 17 -2.35 1.20 -3.24
C GLY A 17 -2.02 1.19 -1.75
N PHE A 18 -2.82 0.47 -0.97
CA PHE A 18 -2.81 0.48 0.50
C PHE A 18 -2.66 -0.94 1.07
N PRO A 19 -2.32 -1.07 2.37
CA PRO A 19 -2.38 -2.35 3.07
C PRO A 19 -3.72 -3.07 2.89
N ASP A 20 -3.67 -4.40 2.92
CA ASP A 20 -4.84 -5.26 2.75
C ASP A 20 -5.92 -4.92 3.78
N GLY A 21 -7.18 -4.87 3.33
CA GLY A 21 -8.32 -4.54 4.16
C GLY A 21 -8.55 -3.03 4.39
N VAL A 22 -7.58 -2.16 4.08
CA VAL A 22 -7.80 -0.71 4.04
C VAL A 22 -8.75 -0.37 2.89
N LYS A 23 -9.79 0.39 3.20
CA LYS A 23 -10.80 0.82 2.23
C LYS A 23 -10.76 2.33 2.06
N VAL A 24 -11.03 2.78 0.84
CA VAL A 24 -11.32 4.19 0.58
C VAL A 24 -12.76 4.46 0.98
N GLU A 25 -12.94 5.33 1.96
CA GLU A 25 -14.25 5.76 2.46
C GLU A 25 -14.37 7.27 2.33
N ASN A 26 -15.39 7.75 1.61
CA ASN A 26 -15.61 9.18 1.34
C ASN A 26 -14.38 9.89 0.75
N SER A 27 -13.62 9.21 -0.11
CA SER A 27 -12.36 9.70 -0.71
C SER A 27 -11.19 9.87 0.27
N TYR A 28 -11.27 9.27 1.45
CA TYR A 28 -10.20 9.20 2.44
C TYR A 28 -9.82 7.75 2.75
N VAL A 29 -8.60 7.57 3.23
CA VAL A 29 -8.10 6.30 3.78
C VAL A 29 -7.64 6.54 5.21
N THR A 30 -7.95 5.59 6.09
CA THR A 30 -7.35 5.53 7.42
C THR A 30 -6.07 4.69 7.34
N MET A 31 -4.93 5.31 7.63
CA MET A 31 -3.66 4.61 7.70
C MET A 31 -3.66 3.67 8.91
N PRO A 32 -3.34 2.37 8.74
CA PRO A 32 -3.22 1.45 9.86
C PRO A 32 -1.95 1.77 10.67
N ASP A 33 -1.98 1.42 11.95
CA ASP A 33 -0.82 1.52 12.83
C ASP A 33 0.14 0.35 12.59
N LEU A 34 0.88 0.42 11.48
CA LEU A 34 1.92 -0.53 11.11
C LEU A 34 3.31 0.10 11.26
N PRO A 35 4.31 -0.66 11.74
CA PRO A 35 5.68 -0.17 11.79
C PRO A 35 6.23 0.19 10.40
N GLY A 36 7.06 1.23 10.34
CA GLY A 36 7.74 1.63 9.10
C GLY A 36 6.77 2.19 8.05
N ILE A 37 7.00 1.83 6.78
CA ILE A 37 6.11 2.24 5.66
C ILE A 37 4.83 1.39 5.64
N GLY A 38 4.86 0.19 6.22
CA GLY A 38 3.71 -0.73 6.26
C GLY A 38 3.58 -1.62 5.03
N PHE A 39 4.67 -1.87 4.29
CA PHE A 39 4.65 -2.76 3.12
C PHE A 39 4.26 -4.19 3.50
N GLU A 40 4.63 -4.64 4.69
CA GLU A 40 4.25 -5.91 5.30
C GLU A 40 2.73 -6.13 5.35
N GLY A 41 1.95 -5.04 5.37
CA GLY A 41 0.50 -5.08 5.40
C GLY A 41 -0.15 -5.32 4.04
N LYS A 42 0.61 -5.31 2.93
CA LYS A 42 0.11 -5.55 1.56
C LYS A 42 0.75 -6.82 1.02
N ALA A 43 0.05 -7.95 1.09
CA ALA A 43 0.64 -9.27 0.92
C ALA A 43 1.33 -9.46 -0.44
N ASP A 44 0.66 -9.08 -1.53
CA ASP A 44 1.19 -9.21 -2.90
C ASP A 44 2.46 -8.38 -3.13
N LEU A 45 2.55 -7.19 -2.55
CA LEU A 45 3.76 -6.35 -2.57
C LEU A 45 4.87 -6.96 -1.71
N TYR A 46 4.55 -7.34 -0.48
CA TYR A 46 5.54 -7.82 0.47
C TYR A 46 6.21 -9.12 0.02
N GLU A 47 5.50 -10.01 -0.68
CA GLU A 47 6.10 -11.20 -1.29
C GLU A 47 7.23 -10.84 -2.27
N HIS A 48 7.07 -9.81 -3.10
CA HIS A 48 8.13 -9.36 -4.02
C HIS A 48 9.32 -8.76 -3.27
N MET A 49 9.05 -8.00 -2.20
CA MET A 49 10.10 -7.39 -1.39
C MET A 49 10.95 -8.43 -0.66
N LYS A 50 10.32 -9.47 -0.09
CA LYS A 50 11.04 -10.60 0.52
C LYS A 50 11.89 -11.36 -0.50
N ALA A 51 11.37 -11.55 -1.73
CA ALA A 51 12.10 -12.26 -2.78
C ALA A 51 13.37 -11.53 -3.25
N LEU A 52 13.46 -10.21 -3.06
CA LEU A 52 14.60 -9.40 -3.49
C LEU A 52 15.83 -9.52 -2.57
N SER A 53 15.62 -9.81 -1.29
CA SER A 53 16.67 -9.83 -0.26
C SER A 53 16.97 -11.22 0.29
N ALA A 54 16.40 -12.27 -0.32
CA ALA A 54 16.60 -13.67 0.04
C ALA A 54 17.98 -14.22 -0.35
#